data_AF-A0A9X3CZ76-F1
#
_entry.id   AF-A0A9X3CZ76-F1
#
_cell.length_a   1.000
_cell.length_b   1.000
_cell.length_c   1.000
_cell.angle_alpha   90.00
_cell.angle_beta   90.00
_cell.angle_gamma   90.00
#
_symmetry.space_group_name_H-M   'P 1'
#
loop_
_entity.id
_entity.type
_entity.pdbx_description
1 polymer ?
#
loop_
_entity_poly.entity_id
_entity_poly.type
_entity_poly.pdbx_seq_one_letter_code
_entity_poly.pdbx_strand_id
1 'polypeptide(L)'
;MFINSADAKAAQMFTLIHEIAHIWLGESAGFDNNDMLPADDPIEKLCDKVAAEFLVPEMHFRELWKITTNFKTLSRNLKVSPIVVARRALDLKLINKPEFFEFYNSYIISFQLKKENKASGGNFYATAKKRVSLRFANYVNNAVKENNLLYRDAYRLTNLRGNTYDKFVNEYLYQV
;
A
#
# COMPACT_ATOMS: atom_id res chain seq x y z
N MET A 1 -5.22 -9.90 2.37
CA MET A 1 -4.26 -8.86 1.96
C MET A 1 -4.89 -7.94 0.90
N PHE A 2 -5.26 -6.73 1.30
CA PHE A 2 -5.69 -5.66 0.38
C PHE A 2 -4.63 -4.56 0.41
N ILE A 3 -4.13 -4.17 -0.77
CA ILE A 3 -3.21 -3.04 -0.90
C ILE A 3 -3.93 -1.94 -1.66
N ASN A 4 -4.01 -0.75 -1.09
CA ASN A 4 -4.62 0.38 -1.76
C ASN A 4 -3.71 0.87 -2.89
N SER A 5 -4.15 0.72 -4.13
CA SER A 5 -3.38 1.15 -5.31
C SER A 5 -3.21 2.66 -5.40
N ALA A 6 -4.04 3.44 -4.70
CA ALA A 6 -3.92 4.90 -4.65
C ALA A 6 -2.76 5.37 -3.76
N ASP A 7 -2.27 4.53 -2.87
CA ASP A 7 -1.17 4.87 -1.98
C ASP A 7 0.16 4.92 -2.73
N ALA A 8 1.12 5.69 -2.20
CA ALA A 8 2.47 5.71 -2.73
C ALA A 8 3.11 4.31 -2.65
N LYS A 9 3.98 3.96 -3.60
CA LYS A 9 4.63 2.65 -3.64
C LYS A 9 5.35 2.26 -2.36
N ALA A 10 5.95 3.23 -1.68
CA ALA A 10 6.57 3.02 -0.38
C ALA A 10 5.55 2.62 0.72
N ALA A 11 4.37 3.22 0.73
CA ALA A 11 3.31 2.86 1.67
C ALA A 11 2.73 1.48 1.35
N GLN A 12 2.53 1.16 0.07
CA GLN A 12 2.13 -0.18 -0.38
C GLN A 12 3.14 -1.25 0.08
N MET A 13 4.44 -0.95 0.06
CA MET A 13 5.48 -1.86 0.52
C MET A 13 5.38 -2.10 2.04
N PHE A 14 5.15 -1.04 2.83
CA PHE A 14 4.95 -1.18 4.27
C PHE A 14 3.76 -2.08 4.58
N THR A 15 2.60 -1.80 3.98
CA THR A 15 1.39 -2.63 4.13
C THR A 15 1.64 -4.08 3.72
N LEU A 16 2.35 -4.30 2.60
CA LEU A 16 2.65 -5.66 2.15
C LEU A 16 3.47 -6.44 3.19
N ILE A 17 4.55 -5.86 3.72
CA ILE A 17 5.39 -6.54 4.69
C ILE A 17 4.66 -6.72 6.03
N HIS A 18 3.86 -5.73 6.45
CA HIS A 18 2.99 -5.82 7.63
C HIS A 18 2.05 -7.02 7.56
N GLU A 19 1.36 -7.18 6.43
CA GLU A 19 0.43 -8.28 6.20
C GLU A 19 1.15 -9.63 6.08
N ILE A 20 2.38 -9.66 5.56
CA ILE A 20 3.23 -10.87 5.57
C ILE A 20 3.60 -11.25 7.01
N ALA A 21 3.93 -10.28 7.86
CA ALA A 21 4.22 -10.53 9.27
C ALA A 21 3.00 -11.12 9.99
N HIS A 22 1.79 -10.60 9.72
CA HIS A 22 0.54 -11.18 10.20
C HIS A 22 0.37 -12.65 9.77
N ILE A 23 0.63 -12.96 8.50
CA ILE A 23 0.57 -14.35 7.99
C ILE A 23 1.57 -15.25 8.74
N TRP A 24 2.80 -14.79 8.98
CA TRP A 24 3.82 -15.57 9.69
C TRP A 24 3.48 -15.84 11.16
N LEU A 25 2.78 -14.90 11.80
CA LEU A 25 2.35 -15.05 13.19
C LEU A 25 1.14 -15.98 13.36
N GLY A 26 0.50 -16.39 12.27
CA GLY A 26 -0.59 -17.37 12.28
C GLY A 26 -1.91 -16.85 12.86
N GLU A 27 -1.99 -15.56 13.17
CA GLU A 27 -3.19 -14.89 13.64
C GLU A 27 -3.86 -14.20 12.45
N SER A 28 -5.03 -14.71 12.04
CA SER A 28 -5.88 -14.02 11.07
C SER A 28 -6.56 -12.83 11.75
N ALA A 29 -5.82 -11.75 11.99
CA ALA A 29 -6.38 -10.52 12.53
C ALA A 29 -7.33 -9.89 11.49
N GLY A 30 -8.60 -9.79 11.86
CA GLY A 30 -9.61 -9.09 11.08
C GLY A 30 -9.28 -7.61 11.02
N PHE A 31 -9.33 -7.04 9.82
CA PHE A 31 -9.18 -5.60 9.56
C PHE A 31 -10.06 -4.77 10.51
N ASP A 32 -9.45 -3.96 11.38
CA ASP A 32 -10.04 -2.71 11.82
C ASP A 32 -9.13 -1.55 11.39
N ASN A 33 -9.65 -0.78 10.44
CA ASN A 33 -8.91 0.19 9.63
C ASN A 33 -9.13 1.61 10.16
N ASN A 34 -9.17 1.78 11.48
CA ASN A 34 -9.36 3.09 12.09
C ASN A 34 -8.20 3.42 13.02
N ASP A 35 -7.51 4.49 12.62
CA ASP A 35 -6.52 5.24 13.36
C ASP A 35 -5.09 4.69 13.31
N MET A 36 -4.18 5.53 12.78
CA MET A 36 -2.73 5.38 12.83
C MET A 36 -2.17 5.52 14.26
N LEU A 37 -2.86 4.93 15.23
CA LEU A 37 -2.39 4.64 16.58
C LEU A 37 -2.06 3.15 16.60
N PRO A 38 -1.01 2.70 17.31
CA PRO A 38 -0.89 1.28 17.56
C PRO A 38 -2.14 0.87 18.32
N ALA A 39 -2.99 0.05 17.69
CA ALA A 39 -4.01 -0.68 18.42
C ALA A 39 -3.33 -1.30 19.63
N ASP A 40 -3.99 -1.34 20.79
CA ASP A 40 -3.34 -1.85 22.00
C ASP A 40 -3.01 -3.36 21.91
N ASP A 41 -3.33 -3.96 20.76
CA ASP A 41 -2.92 -5.29 20.33
C ASP A 41 -1.39 -5.42 20.21
N PRO A 42 -0.76 -6.30 21.01
CA PRO A 42 0.67 -6.61 20.90
C PRO A 42 1.06 -7.20 19.53
N ILE A 43 0.14 -7.82 18.80
CA ILE A 43 0.40 -8.40 17.46
C ILE A 43 0.63 -7.29 16.45
N GLU A 44 -0.25 -6.28 16.39
CA GLU A 44 -0.08 -5.15 15.47
C GLU A 44 1.24 -4.41 15.72
N LYS A 45 1.58 -4.18 17.01
CA LYS A 45 2.87 -3.58 17.40
C LYS A 45 4.07 -4.45 16.98
N LEU A 46 3.91 -5.77 16.92
CA LEU A 46 4.95 -6.68 16.46
C LEU A 46 5.06 -6.65 14.92
N CYS A 47 3.95 -6.69 14.20
CA CYS A 47 3.92 -6.56 12.74
C CYS A 47 4.55 -5.25 12.26
N ASP A 48 4.22 -4.12 12.92
CA ASP A 48 4.84 -2.83 12.66
C ASP A 48 6.36 -2.88 12.84
N LYS A 49 6.84 -3.52 13.91
CA LYS A 49 8.28 -3.68 14.18
C LYS A 49 8.96 -4.55 13.12
N VAL A 50 8.32 -5.65 12.71
CA VAL A 50 8.84 -6.54 11.65
C VAL A 50 8.93 -5.78 10.33
N ALA A 51 7.88 -5.05 9.95
CA ALA A 51 7.87 -4.23 8.73
C ALA A 51 8.94 -3.13 8.77
N ALA A 52 9.08 -2.45 9.90
CA ALA A 52 10.09 -1.42 10.09
C ALA A 52 11.52 -1.98 10.04
N GLU A 53 11.79 -3.13 10.66
CA GLU A 53 13.10 -3.79 10.61
C GLU A 53 13.43 -4.28 9.19
N PHE A 54 12.46 -4.89 8.52
CA PHE A 54 12.65 -5.41 7.17
C PHE A 54 12.95 -4.30 6.16
N LEU A 55 12.18 -3.20 6.21
CA LEU A 55 12.30 -2.11 5.25
C LEU A 55 13.41 -1.12 5.60
N VAL A 56 13.69 -0.94 6.90
CA VAL A 56 14.71 -0.02 7.40
C VAL A 56 15.54 -0.71 8.49
N PRO A 57 16.44 -1.63 8.12
CA PRO A 57 17.23 -2.40 9.08
C PRO A 57 18.04 -1.51 10.00
N GLU A 58 18.05 -1.79 11.30
CA GLU A 58 18.66 -0.89 12.30
C GLU A 58 20.14 -0.63 12.01
N MET A 59 20.91 -1.69 11.77
CA MET A 59 22.36 -1.59 11.50
C MET A 59 22.63 -0.70 10.28
N HIS A 60 21.92 -0.93 9.18
CA HIS A 60 22.09 -0.16 7.96
C HIS A 60 21.63 1.30 8.15
N PHE A 61 20.52 1.50 8.87
CA PHE A 61 19.99 2.82 9.14
C PHE A 61 20.94 3.67 9.96
N ARG A 62 21.55 3.11 11.02
CA ARG A 62 22.51 3.81 11.86
C ARG A 62 23.75 4.26 11.07
N GLU A 63 24.23 3.46 10.12
CA GLU A 63 25.34 3.86 9.25
C GLU A 63 24.94 5.01 8.32
N LEU A 64 23.77 4.95 7.70
CA LEU A 64 23.27 6.05 6.86
C LEU A 64 23.02 7.33 7.68
N TRP A 65 22.57 7.19 8.92
CA TRP A 65 22.28 8.32 9.82
C TRP A 65 23.53 9.14 10.17
N LYS A 66 24.69 8.49 10.29
CA LYS A 66 25.99 9.17 10.48
C LYS A 66 26.35 10.08 9.30
N ILE A 67 25.92 9.72 8.10
CA ILE A 67 26.22 10.45 6.86
C ILE A 67 25.22 11.59 6.67
N THR A 68 23.93 11.34 6.91
CA THR A 68 22.88 12.36 6.76
C THR A 68 21.69 12.09 7.67
N THR A 69 21.16 13.14 8.27
CA THR A 69 19.90 13.12 9.05
C THR A 69 18.70 13.60 8.24
N ASN A 70 18.89 13.90 6.95
CA ASN A 70 17.80 14.40 6.10
C ASN A 70 16.85 13.25 5.71
N PHE A 71 15.63 13.26 6.24
CA PHE A 71 14.63 12.23 5.99
C PHE A 71 14.29 12.01 4.51
N LYS A 72 14.31 13.05 3.67
CA LYS A 72 14.05 12.91 2.23
C LYS A 72 15.18 12.17 1.51
N THR A 73 16.43 12.41 1.92
CA THR A 73 17.60 11.71 1.35
C THR A 73 17.59 10.25 1.77
N LEU A 74 17.42 9.98 3.07
CA LEU A 74 17.31 8.64 3.61
C LEU A 74 16.16 7.84 2.98
N SER A 75 14.99 8.46 2.80
CA SER A 75 13.83 7.87 2.13
C SER A 75 14.14 7.39 0.71
N ARG A 76 14.94 8.14 -0.05
CA ARG A 76 15.33 7.74 -1.42
C ARG A 76 16.31 6.56 -1.44
N ASN A 77 17.19 6.47 -0.44
CA ASN A 77 18.13 5.36 -0.32
C ASN A 77 17.42 4.07 0.09
N LEU A 78 16.53 4.17 1.09
CA LEU A 78 15.81 3.04 1.68
C LEU A 78 14.54 2.65 0.91
N LYS A 79 14.14 3.45 -0.09
CA LYS A 79 12.91 3.27 -0.90
C LYS A 79 11.61 3.23 -0.08
N VAL A 80 11.62 3.83 1.11
CA VAL A 80 10.45 4.02 1.98
C VAL A 80 9.99 5.48 1.96
N SER A 81 8.84 5.80 2.56
CA SER A 81 8.36 7.17 2.66
C SER A 81 9.16 7.96 3.72
N PRO A 82 9.28 9.30 3.60
CA PRO A 82 9.98 10.09 4.61
C PRO A 82 9.41 9.94 6.03
N ILE A 83 8.10 9.71 6.14
CA ILE A 83 7.44 9.46 7.42
C ILE A 83 7.85 8.12 8.04
N VAL A 84 8.05 7.06 7.26
CA VAL A 84 8.57 5.78 7.76
C VAL A 84 10.00 5.94 8.27
N VAL A 85 10.84 6.73 7.57
CA VAL A 85 12.19 7.07 8.06
C VAL A 85 12.14 7.81 9.39
N ALA A 86 11.31 8.85 9.48
CA ALA A 86 11.18 9.63 10.71
C ALA A 86 10.64 8.77 11.87
N ARG A 87 9.68 7.89 11.60
CA ARG A 87 9.17 6.95 12.61
C ARG A 87 10.25 5.99 13.07
N ARG A 88 11.03 5.43 12.14
CA ARG A 88 12.15 4.54 12.48
C ARG A 88 13.22 5.25 13.31
N ALA A 89 13.51 6.51 13.00
CA ALA A 89 14.42 7.32 13.81
C ALA A 89 13.90 7.51 15.25
N LEU A 90 12.59 7.71 15.42
CA LEU A 90 11.96 7.78 16.74
C LEU A 90 12.04 6.43 17.49
N ASP A 91 11.72 5.32 16.81
CA ASP A 91 11.77 3.97 17.40
C ASP A 91 13.19 3.60 17.87
N LEU A 92 14.21 4.04 17.12
CA LEU A 92 15.63 3.86 17.46
C LEU A 92 16.20 4.92 18.41
N LYS A 93 15.34 5.83 18.91
CA LYS A 93 15.67 6.94 19.83
C LYS A 93 16.74 7.90 19.29
N LEU A 94 16.82 8.03 17.96
CA LEU A 94 17.71 8.98 17.28
C LEU A 94 17.11 10.38 17.22
N ILE A 95 15.78 10.47 17.34
CA ILE A 95 15.02 11.71 17.53
C ILE A 95 14.04 11.52 18.69
N ASN A 96 13.51 12.62 19.21
CA ASN A 96 12.47 12.62 20.24
C ASN A 96 11.06 12.80 19.64
N LYS A 97 10.03 12.60 20.48
CA LYS A 97 8.63 12.73 20.07
C LYS A 97 8.30 14.13 19.49
N PRO A 98 8.69 15.26 20.14
CA PRO A 98 8.50 16.59 19.57
C PRO A 98 9.05 16.75 18.15
N GLU A 99 10.31 16.35 17.91
CA GLU A 99 10.95 16.42 16.59
C GLU A 99 10.20 15.60 15.54
N PHE A 100 9.74 14.40 15.92
CA PHE A 100 8.92 13.56 15.06
C PHE A 100 7.60 14.26 14.67
N PHE A 101 6.87 14.81 15.65
CA PHE A 101 5.58 15.46 15.39
C PHE A 101 5.74 16.75 14.57
N GLU A 102 6.79 17.52 14.79
CA GLU A 102 7.11 18.68 13.96
C GLU A 102 7.32 18.28 12.49
N PHE A 103 8.13 17.24 12.26
CA PHE A 103 8.33 16.71 10.92
C PHE A 103 7.03 16.14 10.32
N TYR A 104 6.28 15.36 11.09
CA TYR A 104 5.01 14.76 10.65
C TYR A 104 4.02 15.83 10.19
N ASN A 105 3.81 16.86 11.00
CA ASN A 105 2.87 17.94 10.70
C ASN A 105 3.28 18.70 9.42
N SER A 106 4.56 19.06 9.31
CA SER A 106 5.07 19.72 8.09
C SER A 106 4.95 18.83 6.84
N TYR A 107 5.17 17.53 6.99
CA TYR A 107 5.02 16.56 5.91
C TYR A 107 3.56 16.44 5.43
N ILE A 108 2.60 16.29 6.35
CA ILE A 108 1.17 16.18 6.03
C ILE A 108 0.66 17.44 5.32
N ILE A 109 0.99 18.64 5.80
CA ILE A 109 0.62 19.91 5.15
C ILE A 109 1.15 19.93 3.71
N SER A 110 2.43 19.59 3.52
CA SER A 110 3.05 19.57 2.19
C SER A 110 2.42 18.53 1.24
N PHE A 111 1.88 17.43 1.80
CA PHE A 111 1.21 16.39 1.04
C PHE A 111 -0.20 16.81 0.63
N GLN A 112 -0.96 17.45 1.53
CA GLN A 112 -2.30 17.98 1.24
C GLN A 112 -2.23 19.03 0.11
N LEU A 113 -1.33 20.00 0.22
CA LEU A 113 -1.13 21.01 -0.84
C LEU A 113 -0.79 20.39 -2.20
N LYS A 114 0.00 19.30 -2.22
CA LYS A 114 0.31 18.57 -3.46
C LYS A 114 -0.88 17.79 -4.01
N LYS A 115 -1.78 17.32 -3.15
CA LYS A 115 -3.00 16.59 -3.55
C LYS A 115 -4.03 17.55 -4.15
N GLU A 116 -4.19 18.73 -3.57
CA GLU A 116 -5.08 19.79 -4.07
C GLU A 116 -4.62 20.33 -5.44
N ASN A 117 -3.31 20.41 -5.66
CA ASN A 117 -2.72 20.84 -6.93
C ASN A 117 -2.68 19.75 -8.02
N LYS A 118 -3.11 18.51 -7.74
CA LYS A 118 -3.21 17.48 -8.77
C LYS A 118 -4.54 17.60 -9.51
N ALA A 119 -4.46 17.71 -10.83
CA ALA A 119 -5.63 17.59 -11.70
C ALA A 119 -6.38 16.27 -11.41
N SER A 120 -7.70 16.36 -11.31
CA SER A 120 -8.58 15.20 -11.14
C SER A 120 -8.53 14.32 -12.39
N GLY A 121 -7.97 13.12 -12.31
CA GLY A 121 -8.16 12.13 -13.37
C GLY A 121 -7.25 10.91 -13.33
N GLY A 122 -7.87 9.73 -13.31
CA GLY A 122 -7.28 8.47 -13.73
C GLY A 122 -8.31 7.70 -14.55
N ASN A 123 -7.91 7.06 -15.65
CA ASN A 123 -8.83 6.22 -16.42
C ASN A 123 -9.10 4.93 -15.61
N PHE A 124 -10.33 4.80 -15.11
CA PHE A 124 -10.78 3.65 -14.32
C PHE A 124 -10.51 2.32 -15.04
N TYR A 125 -10.85 2.23 -16.32
CA TYR A 125 -10.71 1.00 -17.11
C TYR A 125 -9.24 0.68 -17.40
N ALA A 126 -8.40 1.69 -17.62
CA ALA A 126 -6.94 1.50 -17.74
C ALA A 126 -6.35 0.93 -16.43
N THR A 127 -6.87 1.36 -15.28
CA THR A 127 -6.45 0.85 -13.97
C THR A 127 -6.98 -0.56 -13.73
N ALA A 128 -8.24 -0.83 -14.07
CA ALA A 128 -8.85 -2.15 -14.01
C ALA A 128 -8.09 -3.18 -14.89
N LYS A 129 -7.66 -2.78 -16.10
CA LYS A 129 -6.88 -3.62 -17.03
C LYS A 129 -5.59 -4.12 -16.40
N LYS A 130 -4.87 -3.23 -15.71
CA LYS A 130 -3.65 -3.60 -14.97
C LYS A 130 -3.93 -4.48 -13.75
N ARG A 131 -5.00 -4.19 -13.00
CA ARG A 131 -5.36 -4.91 -11.77
C ARG A 131 -5.81 -6.35 -12.05
N VAL A 132 -6.71 -6.53 -13.01
CA VAL A 132 -7.31 -7.84 -13.32
C VAL A 132 -6.38 -8.67 -14.23
N SER A 133 -5.54 -8.01 -15.03
CA SER A 133 -4.78 -8.59 -16.14
C SER A 133 -5.65 -9.08 -17.30
N LEU A 134 -5.16 -8.88 -18.53
CA LEU A 134 -5.85 -9.32 -19.74
C LEU A 134 -6.03 -10.84 -19.80
N ARG A 135 -5.01 -11.60 -19.38
CA ARG A 135 -5.03 -13.07 -19.44
C ARG A 135 -6.09 -13.64 -18.50
N PHE A 136 -6.11 -13.19 -17.25
CA PHE A 136 -7.08 -13.65 -16.28
C PHE A 136 -8.50 -13.19 -16.64
N ALA A 137 -8.67 -11.93 -17.07
CA ALA A 137 -9.97 -11.46 -17.54
C ALA A 137 -10.51 -12.25 -18.74
N ASN A 138 -9.65 -12.64 -19.69
CA ASN A 138 -10.03 -13.50 -20.81
C ASN A 138 -10.48 -14.88 -20.32
N TYR A 139 -9.72 -15.49 -19.40
CA TYR A 139 -10.06 -16.79 -18.84
C TYR A 139 -11.42 -16.77 -18.12
N VAL A 140 -11.63 -15.77 -17.25
CA VAL A 140 -12.89 -15.59 -16.52
C VAL A 140 -14.05 -15.37 -17.50
N ASN A 141 -13.87 -14.53 -18.53
CA ASN A 141 -14.92 -14.26 -19.50
C ASN A 141 -15.28 -15.48 -20.35
N ASN A 142 -14.30 -16.28 -20.75
CA ASN A 142 -14.55 -17.52 -21.49
C ASN A 142 -15.31 -18.54 -20.61
N ALA A 143 -14.91 -18.68 -19.35
CA ALA A 143 -15.61 -19.55 -18.40
C ALA A 143 -17.08 -19.13 -18.19
N VAL A 144 -17.37 -17.82 -18.21
CA VAL A 144 -18.76 -17.32 -18.17
C VAL A 144 -19.51 -17.67 -19.46
N LYS A 145 -18.90 -17.45 -20.63
CA LYS A 145 -19.51 -17.77 -21.94
C LYS A 145 -19.80 -19.26 -22.12
N GLU A 146 -18.95 -20.11 -21.54
CA GLU A 146 -19.09 -21.57 -21.56
C GLU A 146 -20.05 -22.10 -20.48
N ASN A 147 -20.68 -21.23 -19.68
CA ASN A 147 -21.51 -21.58 -18.52
C ASN A 147 -20.78 -22.37 -17.42
N ASN A 148 -19.46 -22.36 -17.42
CA ASN A 148 -18.62 -22.95 -16.38
C ASN A 148 -18.48 -22.04 -15.14
N LEU A 149 -18.87 -20.78 -15.25
CA LEU A 149 -18.79 -19.78 -14.17
C LEU A 149 -19.99 -18.83 -14.22
N LEU A 150 -20.62 -18.57 -13.07
CA LEU A 150 -21.70 -17.59 -12.97
C LEU A 150 -21.16 -16.16 -13.03
N TYR A 151 -21.95 -15.23 -13.59
CA TYR A 151 -21.64 -13.80 -13.60
C TYR A 151 -21.33 -13.24 -12.21
N ARG A 152 -22.04 -13.69 -11.17
CA ARG A 152 -21.79 -13.26 -9.79
C ARG A 152 -20.37 -13.59 -9.34
N ASP A 153 -19.88 -14.76 -9.73
CA ASP A 153 -18.54 -15.22 -9.34
C ASP A 153 -17.47 -14.54 -10.20
N ALA A 154 -17.74 -14.32 -11.49
CA ALA A 154 -16.91 -13.48 -12.34
C ALA A 154 -16.77 -12.04 -11.80
N TYR A 155 -17.84 -11.46 -11.27
CA TYR A 155 -17.80 -10.14 -10.65
C TYR A 155 -16.95 -10.12 -9.38
N ARG A 156 -17.01 -11.18 -8.57
CA ARG A 156 -16.17 -11.30 -7.36
C ARG A 156 -14.69 -11.46 -7.74
N LEU A 157 -14.40 -12.30 -8.74
CA LEU A 157 -13.02 -12.58 -9.19
C LEU A 157 -12.36 -11.36 -9.84
N THR A 158 -13.09 -10.60 -10.66
CA THR A 158 -12.55 -9.41 -11.35
C THR A 158 -12.71 -8.12 -10.53
N ASN A 159 -13.55 -8.16 -9.51
CA ASN A 159 -14.00 -7.00 -8.74
C ASN A 159 -14.56 -5.88 -9.65
N LEU A 160 -15.31 -6.29 -10.68
CA LEU A 160 -16.07 -5.45 -11.61
C LEU A 160 -17.51 -5.95 -11.61
N ARG A 161 -18.51 -5.07 -11.50
CA ARG A 161 -19.91 -5.49 -11.32
C ARG A 161 -20.80 -4.94 -12.42
N GLY A 162 -21.75 -5.76 -12.87
CA GLY A 162 -22.77 -5.38 -13.85
C GLY A 162 -22.17 -4.70 -15.08
N ASN A 163 -22.73 -3.55 -15.45
CA ASN A 163 -22.30 -2.76 -16.62
C ASN A 163 -20.80 -2.42 -16.64
N THR A 164 -20.14 -2.33 -15.47
CA THR A 164 -18.70 -2.08 -15.41
C THR A 164 -17.89 -3.30 -15.89
N TYR A 165 -18.35 -4.50 -15.59
CA TYR A 165 -17.76 -5.74 -16.10
C TYR A 165 -17.99 -5.85 -17.61
N ASP A 166 -19.23 -5.64 -18.06
CA ASP A 166 -19.58 -5.76 -19.48
C ASP A 166 -18.80 -4.74 -20.33
N LYS A 167 -18.73 -3.50 -19.87
CA LYS A 167 -17.95 -2.45 -20.53
C LYS A 167 -16.46 -2.79 -20.57
N PHE A 168 -15.91 -3.31 -19.48
CA PHE A 168 -14.51 -3.73 -19.45
C PHE A 168 -14.22 -4.87 -20.43
N VAL A 169 -15.07 -5.89 -20.48
CA VAL A 169 -14.94 -7.03 -21.38
C VAL A 169 -15.09 -6.62 -22.84
N ASN A 170 -16.08 -5.78 -23.16
CA ASN A 170 -16.38 -5.45 -24.55
C ASN A 170 -15.41 -4.41 -25.11
N GLU A 171 -15.06 -3.40 -24.32
CA GLU A 171 -14.25 -2.27 -24.81
C GLU A 171 -12.76 -2.40 -24.48
N TYR A 172 -12.36 -3.09 -23.41
CA TYR A 172 -10.97 -3.01 -22.92
C TYR A 172 -10.21 -4.34 -22.93
N LEU A 173 -10.89 -5.48 -23.10
CA LEU A 173 -10.30 -6.81 -23.09
C LEU A 173 -9.64 -7.18 -24.43
N TYR A 174 -10.26 -6.81 -25.55
CA TYR A 174 -9.79 -7.15 -26.91
C TYR A 174 -9.09 -5.99 -27.63
N GLN A 175 -8.97 -4.82 -27.00
CA GLN A 175 -8.13 -3.73 -27.53
C GLN A 175 -6.65 -4.08 -27.34
N VAL A 176 -6.03 -4.45 -28.47
CA VAL A 176 -4.59 -4.64 -28.68
C VAL A 176 -3.87 -3.31 -28.52
#